data_AF-A0A439L152-F1
#
_entry.id   AF-A0A439L152-F1
#
_cell.length_a   1.000
_cell.length_b   1.000
_cell.length_c   1.000
_cell.angle_alpha   90.00
_cell.angle_beta   90.00
_cell.angle_gamma   90.00
#
_symmetry.space_group_name_H-M   'P 1'
#
loop_
_entity.id
_entity.type
_entity.pdbx_description
1 polymer ?
#
loop_
_entity_poly.entity_id
_entity_poly.type
_entity_poly.pdbx_seq_one_letter_code
_entity_poly.pdbx_strand_id
1 'polypeptide(L)'
;GCSALVLGHHREDILETFFMNLFHGGRLAAMPPKLLNDDGDVMVLRPLAYCAEADLEKFAGAMKFPIIPCDLCGSQDGLQRNAMKAMLDDLEKRMPGRKDTMIHAMTNVRPSHLLDRKLFDFAALNETLTRQDVPDDI
;
A
#
# COMPACT_ATOMS: atom_id res chain seq x y z
N GLY A 1 -23.12 -8.09 -16.85
CA GLY A 1 -21.90 -7.35 -16.49
C GLY A 1 -20.98 -8.25 -15.70
N CYS A 2 -19.70 -7.89 -15.58
CA CYS A 2 -18.77 -8.55 -14.68
C CYS A 2 -19.03 -8.07 -13.23
N SER A 3 -19.02 -8.98 -12.26
CA SER A 3 -19.17 -8.64 -10.84
C SER A 3 -17.85 -8.26 -10.17
N ALA A 4 -16.71 -8.58 -10.80
CA ALA A 4 -15.39 -8.31 -10.26
C ALA A 4 -14.34 -8.06 -11.36
N LEU A 5 -13.32 -7.29 -10.99
CA LEU A 5 -12.10 -7.02 -11.75
C LEU A 5 -10.90 -7.46 -10.93
N VAL A 6 -10.08 -8.37 -11.48
CA VAL A 6 -8.88 -8.89 -10.81
C VAL A 6 -7.64 -8.27 -11.45
N LEU A 7 -6.79 -7.65 -10.63
CA LEU A 7 -5.59 -6.94 -11.07
C LEU A 7 -4.35 -7.59 -10.48
N GLY A 8 -3.27 -7.65 -11.27
CA GLY A 8 -1.99 -8.28 -10.90
C GLY A 8 -1.09 -7.46 -9.98
N HIS A 9 -1.63 -6.47 -9.26
CA HIS A 9 -0.84 -5.60 -8.40
C HIS A 9 -0.22 -6.39 -7.25
N HIS A 10 1.10 -6.22 -7.09
CA HIS A 10 1.89 -6.86 -6.06
C HIS A 10 2.25 -5.89 -4.93
N ARG A 11 2.99 -6.40 -3.95
CA ARG A 11 3.31 -5.67 -2.72
C ARG A 11 4.04 -4.35 -2.98
N GLU A 12 5.01 -4.35 -3.88
CA GLU A 12 5.77 -3.16 -4.24
C GLU A 12 4.88 -2.10 -4.93
N ASP A 13 3.91 -2.48 -5.78
CA ASP A 13 2.95 -1.52 -6.37
C ASP A 13 2.16 -0.76 -5.29
N ILE A 14 1.80 -1.45 -4.20
CA ILE A 14 1.08 -0.86 -3.07
C ILE A 14 1.96 0.13 -2.33
N LEU A 15 3.24 -0.20 -2.11
CA LEU A 15 4.22 0.72 -1.51
C LEU A 15 4.47 1.94 -2.40
N GLU A 16 4.67 1.74 -3.70
CA GLU A 16 4.86 2.83 -4.66
C GLU A 16 3.66 3.78 -4.62
N THR A 17 2.44 3.23 -4.63
CA THR A 17 1.22 4.05 -4.56
C THR A 17 1.10 4.76 -3.21
N PHE A 18 1.46 4.10 -2.10
CA PHE A 18 1.50 4.73 -0.78
C PHE A 18 2.43 5.94 -0.76
N PHE A 19 3.66 5.79 -1.25
CA PHE A 19 4.63 6.88 -1.26
C PHE A 19 4.27 7.99 -2.26
N MET A 20 3.67 7.66 -3.40
CA MET A 20 3.10 8.66 -4.30
C MET A 20 2.03 9.50 -3.59
N ASN A 21 1.10 8.86 -2.89
CA ASN A 21 0.05 9.55 -2.15
C ASN A 21 0.60 10.32 -0.96
N LEU A 22 1.64 9.81 -0.29
CA LEU A 22 2.28 10.49 0.84
C LEU A 22 2.98 11.78 0.38
N PHE A 23 3.86 11.68 -0.64
CA PHE A 23 4.70 12.79 -1.06
C PHE A 23 4.00 13.81 -1.95
N HIS A 24 3.08 13.37 -2.81
CA HIS A 24 2.39 14.26 -3.77
C HIS A 24 0.92 14.50 -3.41
N GLY A 25 0.28 13.53 -2.77
CA GLY A 25 -1.15 13.60 -2.42
C GLY A 25 -1.46 14.07 -1.00
N GLY A 26 -0.44 14.20 -0.12
CA GLY A 26 -0.59 14.55 1.29
C GLY A 26 -1.45 13.57 2.09
N ARG A 27 -1.51 12.29 1.68
CA ARG A 27 -2.45 11.30 2.21
C ARG A 27 -1.76 10.00 2.60
N LEU A 28 -2.12 9.45 3.75
CA LEU A 28 -1.77 8.09 4.17
C LEU A 28 -2.73 7.09 3.50
N ALA A 29 -2.57 6.89 2.19
CA ALA A 29 -3.45 6.03 1.41
C ALA A 29 -2.63 5.17 0.44
N ALA A 30 -2.94 3.88 0.38
CA ALA A 30 -2.34 2.91 -0.55
C ALA A 30 -3.41 2.31 -1.48
N MET A 31 -3.12 1.16 -2.08
CA MET A 31 -4.13 0.38 -2.80
C MET A 31 -4.59 -0.82 -1.95
N PRO A 32 -5.84 -0.85 -1.45
CA PRO A 32 -6.30 -1.96 -0.64
C PRO A 32 -6.41 -3.25 -1.48
N PRO A 33 -6.20 -4.44 -0.88
CA PRO A 33 -6.31 -5.72 -1.60
C PRO A 33 -7.71 -6.00 -2.17
N LYS A 34 -8.74 -5.40 -1.55
CA LYS A 34 -10.14 -5.51 -1.95
C LYS A 34 -10.79 -4.14 -1.83
N LEU A 35 -11.50 -3.72 -2.88
CA LEU A 35 -12.18 -2.43 -2.96
C LEU A 35 -13.48 -2.61 -3.74
N LEU A 36 -14.56 -2.01 -3.27
CA LEU A 36 -15.74 -1.79 -4.12
C LEU A 36 -15.52 -0.48 -4.87
N ASN A 37 -15.71 -0.46 -6.19
CA ASN A 37 -15.58 0.76 -6.97
C ASN A 37 -16.57 1.85 -6.51
N ASP A 38 -16.34 3.09 -6.93
CA ASP A 38 -17.13 4.25 -6.51
C ASP A 38 -18.62 4.13 -6.92
N ASP A 39 -18.89 3.48 -8.06
CA ASP A 39 -20.26 3.23 -8.55
C ASP A 39 -20.97 2.07 -7.82
N GLY A 40 -20.25 1.31 -6.98
CA GLY A 40 -20.82 0.28 -6.11
C GLY A 40 -21.18 -1.04 -6.79
N ASP A 41 -20.82 -1.24 -8.05
CA ASP A 41 -21.27 -2.36 -8.89
C ASP A 41 -20.16 -3.37 -9.25
N VAL A 42 -18.88 -3.02 -9.06
CA VAL A 42 -17.73 -3.87 -9.40
C VAL A 42 -16.75 -3.99 -8.22
N MET A 43 -16.49 -5.24 -7.83
CA MET A 43 -15.45 -5.56 -6.85
C MET A 43 -14.06 -5.61 -7.50
N VAL A 44 -13.13 -4.77 -7.05
CA VAL A 44 -11.73 -4.80 -7.46
C VAL A 44 -10.92 -5.67 -6.49
N LEU A 45 -10.22 -6.67 -7.02
CA LEU A 45 -9.44 -7.65 -6.27
C LEU A 45 -7.97 -7.64 -6.70
N ARG A 46 -7.05 -7.63 -5.72
CA ARG A 46 -5.59 -7.68 -5.92
C ARG A 46 -5.02 -8.88 -5.14
N PRO A 47 -5.13 -10.11 -5.67
CA PRO A 47 -4.74 -11.32 -4.93
C PRO A 47 -3.24 -11.38 -4.62
N LEU A 48 -2.41 -10.65 -5.38
CA LEU A 48 -0.97 -10.61 -5.21
C LEU A 48 -0.49 -9.49 -4.28
N ALA A 49 -1.40 -8.78 -3.61
CA ALA A 49 -1.09 -7.61 -2.79
C ALA A 49 0.01 -7.81 -1.73
N TYR A 50 0.24 -9.04 -1.29
CA TYR A 50 1.25 -9.38 -0.28
C TYR A 50 2.46 -10.12 -0.86
N CYS A 51 2.48 -10.40 -2.17
CA CYS A 51 3.55 -11.09 -2.85
C CYS A 51 4.67 -10.10 -3.23
N ALA A 52 5.91 -10.46 -2.94
CA ALA A 52 7.08 -9.72 -3.38
C ALA A 52 7.30 -9.88 -4.90
N GLU A 53 7.65 -8.80 -5.59
CA GLU A 53 8.00 -8.82 -7.02
C GLU A 53 9.07 -9.88 -7.34
N ALA A 54 10.11 -9.97 -6.51
CA ALA A 54 11.20 -10.93 -6.70
C ALA A 54 10.74 -12.40 -6.62
N ASP A 55 9.70 -12.69 -5.84
CA ASP A 55 9.17 -14.06 -5.75
C ASP A 55 8.23 -14.37 -6.91
N LEU A 56 7.47 -13.37 -7.38
CA LEU A 56 6.67 -13.47 -8.59
C LEU A 56 7.56 -13.70 -9.83
N GLU A 57 8.70 -13.02 -9.92
CA GLU A 57 9.68 -13.21 -10.99
C GLU A 57 10.25 -14.64 -11.00
N LYS A 58 10.68 -15.15 -9.85
CA LYS A 58 11.13 -16.55 -9.72
C LYS A 58 10.04 -17.54 -10.13
N PHE A 59 8.81 -17.30 -9.68
CA PHE A 59 7.66 -18.15 -10.00
C PHE A 59 7.35 -18.14 -11.50
N ALA A 60 7.32 -16.95 -12.12
CA ALA A 60 7.11 -16.82 -13.56
C ALA A 60 8.21 -17.52 -14.37
N GLY A 61 9.47 -17.40 -13.94
CA GLY A 61 10.60 -18.10 -14.55
C GLY A 61 10.50 -19.62 -14.44
N ALA A 62 10.16 -20.13 -13.25
CA ALA A 62 9.97 -21.57 -13.02
C ALA A 62 8.81 -22.15 -13.85
N MET A 63 7.71 -21.41 -13.94
CA MET A 63 6.52 -21.80 -14.72
C MET A 63 6.66 -21.52 -16.22
N LYS A 64 7.75 -20.86 -16.63
CA LYS A 64 8.03 -20.44 -18.02
C LYS A 64 6.91 -19.58 -18.61
N PHE A 65 6.35 -18.68 -17.81
CA PHE A 65 5.35 -17.73 -18.31
C PHE A 65 6.03 -16.70 -19.22
N PRO A 66 5.40 -16.33 -20.36
CA PRO A 66 5.90 -15.26 -21.20
C PRO A 66 5.77 -13.92 -20.46
N ILE A 67 6.88 -13.22 -20.29
CA ILE A 67 6.90 -11.87 -19.73
C ILE A 67 6.78 -10.87 -20.87
N ILE A 68 5.75 -10.04 -20.83
CA ILE A 68 5.56 -8.95 -21.78
C ILE A 68 6.12 -7.69 -21.13
N PRO A 69 7.17 -7.07 -21.68
CA PRO A 69 7.73 -5.86 -21.10
C PRO A 69 6.73 -4.71 -21.25
N CYS A 70 6.56 -3.93 -20.17
CA CYS A 70 5.67 -2.78 -20.16
C CYS A 70 6.44 -1.54 -20.59
N ASP A 71 6.66 -1.41 -21.89
CA ASP A 71 7.43 -0.30 -22.48
C ASP A 71 6.55 0.93 -22.78
N LEU A 72 5.28 0.88 -22.40
CA LEU A 72 4.22 1.77 -22.90
C LEU A 72 3.91 2.97 -21.98
N CYS A 73 4.58 3.11 -20.82
CA CYS A 73 4.25 4.15 -19.86
C CYS A 73 5.28 5.30 -19.87
N GLY A 74 5.19 6.15 -20.90
CA GLY A 74 5.93 7.42 -20.99
C GLY A 74 5.21 8.63 -20.37
N SER A 75 4.16 8.39 -19.57
CA SER A 75 3.38 9.46 -18.95
C SER A 75 4.09 10.03 -17.71
N GLN A 76 3.72 11.25 -17.31
CA GLN A 76 4.22 11.88 -16.09
C GLN A 76 3.97 11.01 -14.84
N ASP A 77 2.84 10.30 -14.81
CA ASP A 77 2.52 9.34 -13.76
C ASP A 77 3.49 8.14 -13.76
N GLY A 78 3.88 7.66 -14.95
CA GLY A 78 4.91 6.64 -15.10
C GLY A 78 6.27 7.08 -14.57
N LEU A 79 6.65 8.35 -14.76
CA LEU A 79 7.90 8.91 -14.23
C LEU A 79 7.90 8.95 -12.69
N GLN A 80 6.79 9.36 -12.07
CA GLN A 80 6.68 9.37 -10.61
C GLN A 80 6.73 7.96 -10.02
N ARG A 81 6.04 7.01 -10.66
CA ARG A 81 6.08 5.59 -10.25
C ARG A 81 7.51 5.04 -10.33
N ASN A 82 8.20 5.28 -11.44
CA ASN A 82 9.61 4.86 -11.61
C ASN A 82 10.53 5.46 -10.55
N ALA A 83 10.32 6.73 -10.18
CA ALA A 83 11.08 7.38 -9.12
C ALA A 83 10.83 6.73 -7.74
N MET A 84 9.57 6.39 -7.43
CA MET A 84 9.23 5.69 -6.18
C MET A 84 9.82 4.28 -6.14
N LYS A 85 9.75 3.54 -7.25
CA LYS A 85 10.37 2.21 -7.38
C LYS A 85 11.87 2.28 -7.11
N ALA A 86 12.57 3.21 -7.77
CA ALA A 86 14.00 3.41 -7.57
C ALA A 86 14.37 3.76 -6.13
N MET A 87 13.57 4.61 -5.47
CA MET A 87 13.76 4.96 -4.06
C MET A 87 13.59 3.74 -3.14
N LEU A 88 12.55 2.93 -3.36
CA LEU A 88 12.28 1.73 -2.58
C LEU A 88 13.37 0.67 -2.77
N ASP A 89 13.87 0.51 -3.99
CA ASP A 89 14.97 -0.41 -4.30
C ASP A 89 16.28 0.02 -3.66
N ASP A 90 16.60 1.31 -3.69
CA ASP A 90 17.78 1.85 -3.00
C ASP A 90 17.69 1.64 -1.49
N LEU A 91 16.51 1.89 -0.90
CA LEU A 91 16.30 1.68 0.53
C LEU A 91 16.48 0.22 0.92
N GLU A 92 15.92 -0.70 0.14
CA GLU A 92 16.04 -2.14 0.38
C GLU A 92 17.49 -2.61 0.25
N LYS A 93 18.26 -2.08 -0.72
CA LYS A 93 19.70 -2.36 -0.85
C LYS A 93 20.51 -1.88 0.35
N ARG A 94 20.21 -0.68 0.87
CA ARG A 94 20.91 -0.11 2.03
C ARG A 94 20.46 -0.74 3.35
N MET A 95 19.21 -1.17 3.44
CA MET A 95 18.58 -1.69 4.65
C MET A 95 17.65 -2.87 4.31
N PRO A 96 18.19 -4.09 4.13
CA PRO A 96 17.38 -5.26 3.77
C PRO A 96 16.21 -5.50 4.75
N GLY A 97 15.03 -5.85 4.22
CA GLY A 97 13.79 -6.06 4.96
C GLY A 97 12.97 -4.79 5.21
N ARG A 98 13.33 -3.65 4.62
CA ARG A 98 12.60 -2.38 4.85
C ARG A 98 11.27 -2.37 4.14
N LYS A 99 11.17 -2.92 2.93
CA LYS A 99 9.89 -3.03 2.20
C LYS A 99 8.85 -3.82 3.03
N ASP A 100 9.26 -4.93 3.63
CA ASP A 100 8.40 -5.75 4.51
C ASP A 100 7.95 -4.96 5.74
N THR A 101 8.89 -4.28 6.38
CA THR A 101 8.61 -3.44 7.55
C THR A 101 7.59 -2.33 7.22
N MET A 102 7.73 -1.69 6.05
CA MET A 102 6.82 -0.63 5.60
C MET A 102 5.41 -1.15 5.32
N ILE A 103 5.28 -2.31 4.67
CA ILE A 103 3.98 -2.96 4.45
C ILE A 103 3.32 -3.32 5.77
N HIS A 104 4.07 -3.90 6.71
CA HIS A 104 3.56 -4.25 8.02
C HIS A 104 3.13 -3.01 8.83
N ALA A 105 3.84 -1.89 8.71
CA ALA A 105 3.43 -0.64 9.34
C ALA A 105 2.07 -0.14 8.82
N MET A 106 1.75 -0.33 7.54
CA MET A 106 0.44 0.04 7.00
C MET A 106 -0.72 -0.80 7.56
N THR A 107 -0.43 -1.99 8.10
CA THR A 107 -1.43 -2.83 8.79
C THR A 107 -1.51 -2.56 10.29
N ASN A 108 -0.67 -1.67 10.82
CA ASN A 108 -0.53 -1.41 12.26
C ASN A 108 -0.59 0.10 12.52
N VAL A 109 -1.79 0.66 12.39
CA VAL A 109 -2.05 2.09 12.55
C VAL A 109 -2.58 2.36 13.94
N ARG A 110 -1.99 3.33 14.65
CA ARG A 110 -2.47 3.82 15.94
C ARG A 110 -3.10 5.20 15.78
N PRO A 111 -4.44 5.33 15.75
CA PRO A 111 -5.12 6.61 15.52
C PRO A 111 -4.69 7.70 16.50
N SER A 112 -4.50 7.34 17.78
CA SER A 112 -4.04 8.22 18.86
C SER A 112 -2.66 8.84 18.63
N HIS A 113 -1.83 8.23 17.79
CA HIS A 113 -0.47 8.68 17.46
C HIS A 113 -0.38 9.35 16.09
N LEU A 114 -1.52 9.58 15.43
CA LEU A 114 -1.64 10.37 14.21
C LEU A 114 -2.25 11.75 14.53
N LEU A 115 -2.51 12.56 13.50
CA LEU A 115 -2.96 13.95 13.63
C LEU A 115 -4.42 14.16 13.22
N ASP A 116 -5.18 13.09 12.96
CA ASP A 116 -6.56 13.18 12.50
C ASP A 116 -7.55 13.20 13.67
N ARG A 117 -8.10 14.39 13.95
CA ARG A 117 -9.10 14.61 15.01
C ARG A 117 -10.44 13.92 14.75
N LYS A 118 -10.70 13.47 13.52
CA LYS A 118 -11.90 12.69 13.20
C LYS A 118 -11.72 11.21 13.52
N LEU A 119 -10.48 10.72 13.45
CA LEU A 119 -10.14 9.33 13.82
C LEU A 119 -9.88 9.18 15.31
N PHE A 120 -9.39 10.22 15.99
CA PHE A 120 -9.18 10.22 17.44
C PHE A 120 -9.58 11.57 18.06
N ASP A 121 -10.44 11.54 19.08
CA ASP A 121 -10.89 12.75 19.77
C ASP A 121 -9.87 13.23 20.80
N PHE A 122 -8.92 14.04 20.34
CA PHE A 122 -7.93 14.67 21.21
C PHE A 122 -8.51 15.71 22.18
N ALA A 123 -9.69 16.28 21.89
CA ALA A 123 -10.29 17.31 22.74
C ALA A 123 -10.92 16.70 24.01
N ALA A 124 -11.38 15.46 23.92
CA ALA A 124 -11.90 14.71 25.06
C ALA A 124 -10.81 14.16 26.00
N LEU A 125 -9.53 14.23 25.60
CA LEU A 125 -8.41 13.69 26.37
C LEU A 125 -8.19 14.51 27.65
N ASN A 126 -8.40 13.89 28.81
CA ASN A 126 -8.23 14.50 30.12
C ASN A 126 -7.38 13.62 31.05
N GLU A 127 -6.85 14.19 32.14
CA GLU A 127 -5.95 13.52 33.09
C GLU A 127 -6.58 12.32 33.82
N THR A 128 -7.91 12.18 33.77
CA THR A 128 -8.66 11.14 34.47
C THR A 128 -8.94 9.90 33.60
N LEU A 129 -8.68 9.98 32.29
CA LEU A 129 -8.75 8.81 31.41
C LEU A 129 -7.56 7.92 31.70
N THR A 130 -7.81 6.83 32.42
CA THR A 130 -6.79 5.81 32.64
C THR A 130 -6.55 5.07 31.34
N ARG A 131 -5.38 4.44 31.19
CA ARG A 131 -4.99 3.65 30.01
C ARG A 131 -6.01 2.57 29.58
N GLN A 132 -7.02 2.30 30.41
CA GLN A 132 -8.10 1.33 30.22
C GLN A 132 -9.35 1.91 29.53
N ASP A 133 -9.49 3.24 29.47
CA ASP A 133 -10.68 3.92 28.92
C ASP A 133 -10.51 4.32 27.44
N VAL A 134 -9.28 4.25 26.93
CA VAL A 134 -9.00 4.27 25.50
C VAL A 134 -9.11 2.81 25.05
N PRO A 135 -10.00 2.45 24.11
CA PRO A 135 -10.04 1.10 23.58
C PRO A 135 -8.61 0.71 23.22
N ASP A 136 -8.12 -0.38 23.81
CA ASP A 136 -6.81 -0.92 23.47
C ASP A 136 -6.73 -0.94 21.95
N ASP A 137 -5.71 -0.27 21.41
CA ASP A 137 -5.38 -0.28 19.99
C ASP A 137 -5.27 -1.77 19.55
N ILE A 138 -6.36 -2.37 19.04
CA ILE A 138 -6.39 -3.69 18.38
C ILE A 138 -6.25 -3.47 16.88
#